data_AF-A0A9D1Z2B6-F1
#
_entry.id   AF-A0A9D1Z2B6-F1
#
_cell.length_a   1.000
_cell.length_b   1.000
_cell.length_c   1.000
_cell.angle_alpha   90.00
_cell.angle_beta   90.00
_cell.angle_gamma   90.00
#
_symmetry.space_group_name_H-M   'P 1'
#
loop_
_entity.id
_entity.type
_entity.pdbx_description
1 polymer ?
#
loop_
_entity_poly.entity_id
_entity_poly.type
_entity_poly.pdbx_seq_one_letter_code
_entity_poly.pdbx_strand_id
1 'polypeptide(L)'
;MLTPQEVSEHAFAKAGFGGYNMAMVDEFLDQLTEDYTTLYKENAVLKSKMKVLVDKVEEYRSTEEAMRKTLLTAQRMADELVKEAQESKAAIVRQAEEEAKARVQGLRREVEAEQLRLTAAQNATTAYVAKLKELYQHELNYLGSLGKLSPEPPAPADPVETAAEEIQANMDRIVQEEVPTPAESEGAPSQEDQRPGGLYSDLTASLLNREEGKTEPEHPAAAAAEPPKSRTVPEDEEPTKRLSIDLEHLQFGKDYQIK
;
A
#
# COMPACT_ATOMS: atom_id res chain seq x y z
N MET A 1 -53.99 -60.14 -33.80
CA MET A 1 -53.65 -61.49 -33.31
C MET A 1 -54.66 -61.86 -32.26
N LEU A 2 -54.99 -63.15 -32.15
CA LEU A 2 -55.88 -63.63 -31.09
C LEU A 2 -55.28 -63.27 -29.72
N THR A 3 -56.09 -63.11 -28.69
CA THR A 3 -55.61 -63.03 -27.31
C THR A 3 -55.54 -64.43 -26.69
N PRO A 4 -54.75 -64.66 -25.62
CA PRO A 4 -54.75 -65.96 -24.95
C PRO A 4 -56.16 -66.37 -24.47
N GLN A 5 -56.99 -65.40 -24.08
CA GLN A 5 -58.38 -65.65 -23.71
C GLN A 5 -59.22 -66.10 -24.92
N GLU A 6 -59.08 -65.44 -26.06
CA GLU A 6 -59.75 -65.85 -27.31
C GLU A 6 -59.32 -67.24 -27.80
N VAL A 7 -58.09 -67.69 -27.53
CA VAL A 7 -57.63 -69.05 -27.85
C VAL A 7 -58.25 -70.07 -26.90
N SER A 8 -58.35 -69.76 -25.60
CA SER A 8 -58.93 -70.64 -24.58
C SER A 8 -60.44 -70.85 -24.72
N GLU A 9 -61.17 -69.84 -25.21
CA GLU A 9 -62.63 -69.89 -25.37
C GLU A 9 -63.04 -70.44 -26.76
N HIS A 10 -62.08 -70.73 -27.63
CA HIS A 10 -62.35 -71.13 -29.00
C HIS A 10 -62.78 -72.61 -29.10
N ALA A 11 -64.05 -72.86 -29.43
CA ALA A 11 -64.57 -74.21 -29.65
C ALA A 11 -64.62 -74.57 -31.15
N PHE A 12 -64.20 -75.79 -31.49
CA PHE A 12 -64.32 -76.33 -32.85
C PHE A 12 -65.61 -77.14 -33.02
N ALA A 13 -66.20 -77.10 -34.23
CA ALA A 13 -67.36 -77.92 -34.56
C ALA A 13 -66.99 -79.42 -34.62
N LYS A 14 -67.85 -80.30 -34.09
CA LYS A 14 -67.62 -81.74 -34.06
C LYS A 14 -67.60 -82.34 -35.47
N ALA A 15 -66.50 -82.99 -35.84
CA ALA A 15 -66.36 -83.66 -37.13
C ALA A 15 -67.15 -84.98 -37.17
N GLY A 16 -67.83 -85.28 -38.28
CA GLY A 16 -68.69 -86.45 -38.43
C GLY A 16 -67.97 -87.80 -38.62
N PHE A 17 -66.86 -87.83 -39.38
CA PHE A 17 -66.03 -89.03 -39.57
C PHE A 17 -64.57 -88.63 -39.85
N GLY A 18 -63.61 -89.25 -39.15
CA GLY A 18 -62.17 -89.04 -39.38
C GLY A 18 -61.56 -87.73 -38.84
N GLY A 19 -62.19 -87.09 -37.85
CA GLY A 19 -61.68 -85.85 -37.25
C GLY A 19 -60.52 -86.05 -36.25
N TYR A 20 -59.87 -84.95 -35.86
CA TYR A 20 -58.87 -84.95 -34.80
C TYR A 20 -59.49 -85.35 -33.45
N ASN A 21 -58.69 -86.00 -32.60
CA ASN A 21 -59.12 -86.37 -31.25
C ASN A 21 -59.27 -85.11 -30.40
N MET A 22 -60.49 -84.81 -29.98
CA MET A 22 -60.82 -83.58 -29.23
C MET A 22 -59.99 -83.44 -27.95
N ALA A 23 -59.74 -84.55 -27.23
CA ALA A 23 -58.94 -84.50 -26.00
C ALA A 23 -57.47 -84.11 -26.24
N MET A 24 -56.87 -84.57 -27.35
CA MET A 24 -55.49 -84.19 -27.70
C MET A 24 -55.40 -82.77 -28.25
N VAL A 25 -56.46 -82.29 -28.93
CA VAL A 25 -56.53 -80.90 -29.39
C VAL A 25 -56.67 -79.96 -28.19
N ASP A 26 -57.50 -80.31 -27.20
CA ASP A 26 -57.68 -79.51 -25.99
C ASP A 26 -56.40 -79.44 -25.16
N GLU A 27 -55.68 -80.55 -24.95
CA GLU A 27 -54.37 -80.56 -24.26
C GLU A 27 -53.33 -79.67 -24.97
N PHE A 28 -53.32 -79.68 -26.30
CA PHE A 28 -52.46 -78.79 -27.08
C PHE A 28 -52.87 -77.31 -26.95
N LEU A 29 -54.17 -77.00 -26.96
CA LEU A 29 -54.67 -75.64 -26.77
C LEU A 29 -54.40 -75.11 -25.37
N ASP A 30 -54.45 -75.95 -24.33
CA ASP A 30 -54.10 -75.57 -22.96
C ASP A 30 -52.62 -75.17 -22.87
N GLN A 31 -51.71 -76.01 -23.40
CA GLN A 31 -50.29 -75.69 -23.47
C GLN A 31 -50.03 -74.43 -24.31
N LEU A 32 -50.66 -74.32 -25.48
CA LEU A 32 -50.54 -73.14 -26.34
C LEU A 32 -51.05 -71.88 -25.64
N THR A 33 -52.15 -71.96 -24.90
CA THR A 33 -52.72 -70.84 -24.14
C THR A 33 -51.76 -70.39 -23.03
N GLU A 34 -51.11 -71.33 -22.33
CA GLU A 34 -50.11 -71.03 -21.30
C GLU A 34 -48.87 -70.33 -21.89
N ASP A 35 -48.28 -70.89 -22.94
CA ASP A 35 -47.12 -70.32 -23.62
C ASP A 35 -47.44 -68.93 -24.20
N TYR A 36 -48.62 -68.78 -24.80
CA TYR A 36 -49.05 -67.53 -25.40
C TYR A 36 -49.37 -66.46 -24.34
N THR A 37 -49.93 -66.86 -23.20
CA THR A 37 -50.10 -65.96 -22.04
C THR A 37 -48.75 -65.50 -21.51
N THR A 38 -47.78 -66.39 -21.38
CA THR A 38 -46.42 -66.07 -20.94
C THR A 38 -45.76 -65.10 -21.90
N LEU A 39 -45.82 -65.36 -23.21
CA LEU A 39 -45.29 -64.47 -24.24
C LEU A 39 -45.92 -63.08 -24.19
N TYR A 40 -47.23 -62.97 -23.96
CA TYR A 40 -47.91 -61.68 -23.81
C TYR A 40 -47.44 -60.91 -22.57
N LYS A 41 -47.30 -61.58 -21.43
CA LYS A 41 -46.77 -60.97 -20.19
C LYS A 41 -45.33 -60.50 -20.39
N GLU A 42 -44.47 -61.31 -20.98
CA GLU A 42 -43.09 -60.94 -21.29
C GLU A 42 -43.02 -59.78 -22.28
N ASN A 43 -43.87 -59.76 -23.31
CA ASN A 43 -43.94 -58.68 -24.26
C ASN A 43 -44.35 -57.35 -23.59
N ALA A 44 -45.31 -57.39 -22.66
CA ALA A 44 -45.71 -56.23 -21.87
C ALA A 44 -44.57 -55.72 -20.98
N VAL A 45 -43.86 -56.63 -20.29
CA VAL A 45 -42.68 -56.31 -19.48
C VAL A 45 -41.57 -55.70 -20.34
N LEU A 46 -41.30 -56.28 -21.51
CA LEU A 46 -40.27 -55.80 -22.42
C LEU A 46 -40.59 -54.42 -22.98
N LYS A 47 -41.85 -54.16 -23.35
CA LYS A 47 -42.32 -52.82 -23.75
C LYS A 47 -42.15 -51.80 -22.63
N SER A 48 -42.46 -52.18 -21.39
CA SER A 48 -42.24 -51.32 -20.22
C SER A 48 -40.75 -51.02 -20.02
N LYS A 49 -39.88 -52.03 -20.07
CA LYS A 49 -38.42 -51.85 -19.98
C LYS A 49 -37.88 -50.95 -21.10
N MET A 50 -38.36 -51.13 -22.34
CA MET A 50 -37.99 -50.29 -23.47
C MET A 50 -38.35 -48.83 -23.23
N LYS A 51 -39.56 -48.59 -22.71
CA LYS A 51 -39.99 -47.24 -22.35
C LYS A 51 -39.07 -46.61 -21.30
N VAL A 52 -38.79 -47.31 -20.20
CA VAL A 52 -37.89 -46.83 -19.15
C VAL A 52 -36.49 -46.52 -19.69
N LEU A 53 -35.96 -47.37 -20.57
CA LEU A 53 -34.65 -47.16 -21.21
C LEU A 53 -34.65 -45.91 -22.10
N VAL A 54 -35.70 -45.70 -22.89
CA VAL A 54 -35.86 -44.50 -23.73
C VAL A 54 -35.93 -43.25 -22.84
N ASP A 55 -36.79 -43.26 -21.83
CA ASP A 55 -36.95 -42.15 -20.88
C ASP A 55 -35.61 -41.81 -20.21
N LYS A 56 -34.82 -42.83 -19.83
CA LYS A 56 -33.50 -42.62 -19.22
C LYS A 56 -32.47 -42.04 -20.19
N VAL A 57 -32.49 -42.47 -21.46
CA VAL A 57 -31.61 -41.90 -22.50
C VAL A 57 -31.95 -40.42 -22.75
N GLU A 58 -33.23 -40.07 -22.78
CA GLU A 58 -33.67 -38.68 -22.93
C GLU A 58 -33.25 -37.83 -21.73
N GLU A 59 -33.39 -38.35 -20.51
CA GLU A 59 -32.89 -37.68 -19.30
C GLU A 59 -31.38 -37.44 -19.37
N TYR A 60 -30.59 -38.46 -19.73
CA TYR A 60 -29.14 -38.30 -19.87
C TYR A 60 -28.78 -37.25 -20.92
N ARG A 61 -29.44 -37.26 -22.09
CA ARG A 61 -29.23 -36.23 -23.11
C ARG A 61 -29.55 -34.83 -22.60
N SER A 62 -30.66 -34.66 -21.88
CA SER A 62 -31.02 -33.36 -21.29
C SER A 62 -30.00 -32.91 -20.25
N THR A 63 -29.49 -33.82 -19.41
CA THR A 63 -28.47 -33.49 -18.42
C THR A 63 -27.13 -33.12 -19.07
N GLU A 64 -26.73 -33.82 -20.13
CA GLU A 64 -25.52 -33.53 -20.89
C GLU A 64 -25.61 -32.15 -21.55
N GLU A 65 -26.76 -31.81 -22.14
CA GLU A 65 -26.98 -30.49 -22.73
C GLU A 65 -26.92 -29.37 -21.67
N ALA A 66 -27.53 -29.59 -20.49
CA ALA A 66 -27.43 -28.65 -19.38
C ALA A 66 -26.00 -28.48 -18.87
N MET A 67 -25.23 -29.57 -18.74
CA MET A 67 -23.82 -29.53 -18.40
C MET A 67 -23.01 -28.78 -19.46
N ARG A 68 -23.22 -29.07 -20.75
CA ARG A 68 -22.55 -28.38 -21.86
C ARG A 68 -22.83 -26.88 -21.84
N LYS A 69 -24.08 -26.47 -21.61
CA LYS A 69 -24.45 -25.06 -21.49
C LYS A 69 -23.78 -24.40 -20.28
N THR A 70 -23.72 -25.11 -19.16
CA THR A 70 -23.05 -24.63 -17.94
C THR A 70 -21.55 -24.43 -18.17
N LEU A 71 -20.88 -25.41 -18.81
CA LEU A 71 -19.47 -25.31 -19.18
C LEU A 71 -19.19 -24.15 -20.14
N LEU A 72 -20.04 -23.94 -21.15
CA LEU A 72 -19.90 -22.80 -22.06
C LEU A 72 -20.09 -21.46 -21.35
N THR A 73 -21.02 -21.39 -20.39
CA THR A 73 -21.24 -20.17 -19.60
C THR A 73 -20.05 -19.93 -18.67
N ALA A 74 -19.53 -20.97 -18.02
CA ALA A 74 -18.34 -20.88 -17.17
C ALA A 74 -17.10 -20.45 -17.97
N GLN A 75 -16.91 -20.99 -19.19
CA GLN A 75 -15.83 -20.58 -20.08
C GLN A 75 -15.93 -19.10 -20.45
N ARG A 76 -17.12 -18.63 -20.85
CA ARG A 76 -17.35 -17.21 -21.15
C ARG A 76 -17.08 -16.31 -19.96
N MET A 77 -17.56 -16.68 -18.77
CA MET A 77 -17.29 -15.92 -17.55
C MET A 77 -15.79 -15.89 -17.22
N ALA A 78 -15.07 -16.99 -17.43
CA ALA A 78 -13.62 -17.02 -17.24
C ALA A 78 -12.90 -16.10 -18.25
N ASP A 79 -13.28 -16.13 -19.51
CA ASP A 79 -12.72 -15.26 -20.55
C ASP A 79 -13.02 -13.77 -20.27
N GLU A 80 -14.25 -13.46 -19.83
CA GLU A 80 -14.66 -12.13 -19.42
C GLU A 80 -13.86 -11.62 -18.21
N LEU A 81 -13.67 -12.46 -17.18
CA LEU A 81 -12.87 -12.12 -16.00
C LEU A 81 -11.40 -11.86 -16.37
N VAL A 82 -10.81 -12.69 -17.24
CA VAL A 82 -9.44 -12.48 -17.72
C VAL A 82 -9.34 -11.17 -18.51
N LYS A 83 -10.31 -10.88 -19.37
CA LYS A 83 -10.35 -9.64 -20.13
C LYS A 83 -10.48 -8.42 -19.21
N GLU A 84 -11.40 -8.44 -18.26
CA GLU A 84 -11.59 -7.37 -17.27
C GLU A 84 -10.33 -7.15 -16.43
N ALA A 85 -9.68 -8.22 -15.97
CA ALA A 85 -8.43 -8.14 -15.24
C ALA A 85 -7.29 -7.53 -16.08
N GLN A 86 -7.21 -7.88 -17.37
CA GLN A 86 -6.23 -7.28 -18.30
C GLN A 86 -6.50 -5.80 -18.55
N GLU A 87 -7.77 -5.42 -18.76
CA GLU A 87 -8.18 -4.03 -18.94
C GLU A 87 -7.93 -3.19 -17.69
N SER A 88 -8.29 -3.70 -16.51
CA SER A 88 -8.01 -3.06 -15.21
C SER A 88 -6.52 -2.89 -14.97
N LYS A 89 -5.71 -3.94 -15.23
CA LYS A 89 -4.24 -3.84 -15.16
C LYS A 89 -3.72 -2.77 -16.09
N ALA A 90 -4.16 -2.74 -17.34
CA ALA A 90 -3.71 -1.76 -18.32
C ALA A 90 -4.10 -0.33 -17.89
N ALA A 91 -5.30 -0.15 -17.35
CA ALA A 91 -5.78 1.12 -16.82
C ALA A 91 -4.93 1.59 -15.63
N ILE A 92 -4.65 0.72 -14.65
CA ILE A 92 -3.81 1.03 -13.49
C ILE A 92 -2.39 1.42 -13.93
N VAL A 93 -1.78 0.64 -14.83
CA VAL A 93 -0.44 0.94 -15.35
C VAL A 93 -0.44 2.29 -16.07
N ARG A 94 -1.42 2.54 -16.93
CA ARG A 94 -1.55 3.81 -17.64
C ARG A 94 -1.71 5.00 -16.69
N GLN A 95 -2.59 4.87 -15.69
CA GLN A 95 -2.79 5.91 -14.68
C GLN A 95 -1.51 6.17 -13.89
N ALA A 96 -0.84 5.12 -13.42
CA ALA A 96 0.43 5.23 -12.70
C ALA A 96 1.51 5.90 -13.55
N GLU A 97 1.59 5.57 -14.85
CA GLU A 97 2.51 6.23 -15.78
C GLU A 97 2.17 7.71 -15.98
N GLU A 98 0.89 8.05 -16.15
CA GLU A 98 0.43 9.43 -16.32
C GLU A 98 0.72 10.27 -15.06
N GLU A 99 0.42 9.73 -13.87
CA GLU A 99 0.74 10.35 -12.59
C GLU A 99 2.26 10.51 -12.37
N ALA A 100 3.05 9.48 -12.69
CA ALA A 100 4.51 9.56 -12.60
C ALA A 100 5.07 10.61 -13.56
N LYS A 101 4.58 10.67 -14.81
CA LYS A 101 4.97 11.69 -15.80
C LYS A 101 4.60 13.09 -15.30
N ALA A 102 3.39 13.28 -14.78
CA ALA A 102 2.94 14.55 -14.22
C ALA A 102 3.82 14.99 -13.03
N ARG A 103 4.15 14.05 -12.12
CA ARG A 103 5.01 14.33 -10.97
C ARG A 103 6.44 14.70 -11.37
N VAL A 104 7.01 13.98 -12.35
CA VAL A 104 8.34 14.31 -12.89
C VAL A 104 8.33 15.69 -13.54
N GLN A 105 7.28 16.03 -14.29
CA GLN A 105 7.16 17.38 -14.88
C GLN A 105 7.03 18.47 -13.80
N GLY A 106 6.26 18.23 -12.74
CA GLY A 106 6.16 19.15 -11.60
C GLY A 106 7.52 19.38 -10.94
N LEU A 107 8.23 18.30 -10.60
CA LEU A 107 9.57 18.36 -10.00
C LEU A 107 10.58 19.07 -10.92
N ARG A 108 10.53 18.83 -12.23
CA ARG A 108 11.41 19.54 -13.18
C ARG A 108 11.18 21.06 -13.14
N ARG A 109 9.92 21.50 -13.11
CA ARG A 109 9.59 22.93 -13.00
C ARG A 109 10.06 23.53 -11.67
N GLU A 110 9.89 22.80 -10.57
CA GLU A 110 10.40 23.23 -9.26
C GLU A 110 11.92 23.34 -9.24
N VAL A 111 12.63 22.37 -9.82
CA VAL A 111 14.10 22.40 -9.96
C VAL A 111 14.54 23.59 -10.81
N GLU A 112 13.89 23.84 -11.94
CA GLU A 112 14.17 25.00 -12.79
C GLU A 112 13.94 26.32 -12.03
N ALA A 113 12.84 26.43 -11.29
CA ALA A 113 12.53 27.61 -10.49
C ALA A 113 13.56 27.85 -9.38
N GLU A 114 13.97 26.81 -8.65
CA GLU A 114 14.99 26.91 -7.61
C GLU A 114 16.38 27.21 -8.20
N GLN A 115 16.72 26.68 -9.38
CA GLN A 115 17.94 27.05 -10.09
C GLN A 115 17.96 28.53 -10.50
N LEU A 116 16.83 29.05 -11.00
CA LEU A 116 16.69 30.47 -11.30
C LEU A 116 16.82 31.33 -10.03
N ARG A 117 16.24 30.89 -8.92
CA ARG A 117 16.36 31.58 -7.63
C ARG A 117 17.80 31.58 -7.11
N LEU A 118 18.50 30.46 -7.22
CA LEU A 118 19.91 30.32 -6.83
C LEU A 118 20.81 31.24 -7.67
N THR A 119 20.64 31.23 -8.99
CA THR A 119 21.43 32.10 -9.89
C THR A 119 21.14 33.58 -9.64
N ALA A 120 19.88 33.97 -9.40
CA ALA A 120 19.54 35.33 -9.01
C ALA A 120 20.20 35.74 -7.68
N ALA A 121 20.19 34.86 -6.67
CA ALA A 121 20.85 35.09 -5.39
C ALA A 121 22.37 35.23 -5.55
N GLN A 122 23.02 34.34 -6.32
CA GLN A 122 24.45 34.42 -6.63
C GLN A 122 24.81 35.73 -7.35
N ASN A 123 24.00 36.15 -8.32
CA ASN A 123 24.17 37.42 -9.03
C ASN A 123 24.00 38.61 -8.08
N ALA A 124 23.03 38.57 -7.16
CA ALA A 124 22.85 39.61 -6.15
C ALA A 124 24.04 39.68 -5.17
N THR A 125 24.57 38.53 -4.73
CA THR A 125 25.75 38.48 -3.84
C THR A 125 27.00 39.00 -4.54
N THR A 126 27.24 38.61 -5.79
CA THR A 126 28.39 39.10 -6.57
C THR A 126 28.28 40.60 -6.82
N ALA A 127 27.10 41.12 -7.14
CA ALA A 127 26.85 42.55 -7.26
C ALA A 127 27.08 43.29 -5.93
N TYR A 128 26.66 42.73 -4.80
CA TYR A 128 26.91 43.31 -3.48
C TYR A 128 28.40 43.36 -3.13
N VAL A 129 29.13 42.27 -3.38
CA VAL A 129 30.60 42.22 -3.18
C VAL A 129 31.31 43.23 -4.09
N ALA A 130 30.87 43.39 -5.35
CA ALA A 130 31.42 44.39 -6.26
C ALA A 130 31.20 45.82 -5.72
N LYS A 131 29.99 46.12 -5.24
CA LYS A 131 29.66 47.41 -4.63
C LYS A 131 30.48 47.70 -3.37
N LEU A 132 30.70 46.70 -2.52
CA LEU A 132 31.58 46.81 -1.35
C LEU A 132 33.03 47.12 -1.74
N LYS A 133 33.56 46.43 -2.75
CA LYS A 133 34.91 46.71 -3.26
C LYS A 133 35.04 48.13 -3.80
N GLU A 134 34.05 48.60 -4.53
CA GLU A 134 34.00 49.97 -5.04
C GLU A 134 33.95 51.00 -3.90
N LEU A 135 33.14 50.75 -2.86
CA LEU A 135 33.10 51.58 -1.65
C LEU A 135 34.47 51.67 -0.96
N TYR A 136 35.13 50.53 -0.75
CA TYR A 136 36.46 50.51 -0.13
C TYR A 136 37.51 51.22 -1.00
N GLN A 137 37.46 51.06 -2.33
CA GLN A 137 38.34 51.81 -3.23
C GLN A 137 38.07 53.32 -3.14
N HIS A 138 36.81 53.74 -3.04
CA HIS A 138 36.46 55.14 -2.85
C HIS A 138 36.98 55.68 -1.51
N GLU A 139 36.82 54.95 -0.41
CA GLU A 139 37.36 55.32 0.90
C GLU A 139 38.89 55.39 0.91
N LEU A 140 39.57 54.43 0.27
CA LEU A 140 41.03 54.43 0.11
C LEU A 140 41.49 55.64 -0.72
N ASN A 141 40.81 55.94 -1.82
CA ASN A 141 41.10 57.12 -2.64
C ASN A 141 40.88 58.42 -1.86
N TYR A 142 39.83 58.47 -1.02
CA TYR A 142 39.57 59.60 -0.13
C TYR A 142 40.68 59.78 0.91
N LEU A 143 41.11 58.72 1.58
CA LEU A 143 42.27 58.75 2.50
C LEU A 143 43.56 59.21 1.78
N GLY A 144 43.80 58.73 0.55
CA GLY A 144 44.92 59.20 -0.27
C GLY A 144 44.82 60.69 -0.62
N SER A 145 43.60 61.21 -0.79
CA SER A 145 43.37 62.65 -0.99
C SER A 145 43.58 63.47 0.29
N LEU A 146 43.27 62.91 1.46
CA LEU A 146 43.58 63.50 2.77
C LEU A 146 45.08 63.52 3.06
N GLY A 147 45.84 62.54 2.57
CA GLY A 147 47.32 62.58 2.62
C GLY A 147 47.91 63.81 1.91
N LYS A 148 47.21 64.37 0.91
CA LYS A 148 47.59 65.64 0.25
C LYS A 148 47.24 66.88 1.08
N LEU A 149 46.41 66.72 2.11
CA LEU A 149 46.01 67.74 3.08
C LEU A 149 46.76 67.61 4.42
N SER A 150 47.52 66.51 4.62
CA SER A 150 48.42 66.34 5.76
C SER A 150 49.76 67.02 5.43
N PRO A 151 50.22 67.98 6.24
CA PRO A 151 51.55 68.55 6.04
C PRO A 151 52.61 67.46 6.23
N GLU A 152 53.62 67.47 5.35
CA GLU A 152 54.87 66.74 5.50
C GLU A 152 55.43 66.99 6.92
N PRO A 153 55.80 65.96 7.71
CA PRO A 153 56.47 66.20 8.97
C PRO A 153 57.75 67.01 8.69
N PRO A 154 57.99 68.12 9.39
CA PRO A 154 59.23 68.86 9.22
C PRO A 154 60.40 67.92 9.56
N ALA A 155 61.43 67.95 8.71
CA ALA A 155 62.67 67.22 8.88
C ALA A 155 63.23 67.37 10.31
N PRO A 156 63.90 66.34 10.86
CA PRO A 156 64.40 66.37 12.22
C PRO A 156 65.42 67.51 12.38
N ALA A 157 65.15 68.42 13.32
CA ALA A 157 66.14 69.34 13.82
C ALA A 157 66.85 68.70 15.02
N ASP A 158 68.14 68.42 14.87
CA ASP A 158 69.09 68.23 15.97
C ASP A 158 69.22 69.51 16.83
N PRO A 159 69.67 69.46 18.10
CA PRO A 159 69.34 68.52 19.17
C PRO A 159 68.73 69.28 20.37
N VAL A 160 67.53 68.90 20.80
CA VAL A 160 66.90 69.37 22.06
C VAL A 160 67.36 68.57 23.30
N GLU A 161 68.21 67.56 23.11
CA GLU A 161 68.74 66.74 24.21
C GLU A 161 69.63 67.54 25.18
N THR A 162 70.43 68.50 24.70
CA THR A 162 71.27 69.34 25.56
C THR A 162 70.47 70.29 26.45
N ALA A 163 69.33 70.80 25.96
CA ALA A 163 68.48 71.69 26.75
C ALA A 163 67.63 70.93 27.78
N ALA A 164 67.25 69.68 27.47
CA ALA A 164 66.51 68.82 28.40
C ALA A 164 67.41 68.33 29.57
N GLU A 165 68.68 68.02 29.31
CA GLU A 165 69.64 67.67 30.36
C GLU A 165 69.94 68.84 31.32
N GLU A 166 70.02 70.09 30.82
CA GLU A 166 70.22 71.28 31.66
C GLU A 166 69.00 71.63 32.53
N ILE A 167 67.79 71.32 32.06
CA ILE A 167 66.55 71.54 32.83
C ILE A 167 66.40 70.46 33.90
N GLN A 168 66.71 69.19 33.58
CA GLN A 168 66.65 68.09 34.54
C GLN A 168 67.64 68.30 35.70
N ALA A 169 68.87 68.75 35.40
CA ALA A 169 69.88 69.05 36.42
C ALA A 169 69.47 70.20 37.38
N ASN A 170 68.65 71.14 36.91
CA ASN A 170 68.10 72.21 37.74
C ASN A 170 66.87 71.75 38.55
N MET A 171 66.06 70.84 38.02
CA MET A 171 64.88 70.31 38.73
C MET A 171 65.28 69.41 39.91
N ASP A 172 66.30 68.57 39.76
CA ASP A 172 66.78 67.66 40.82
C ASP A 172 67.42 68.41 42.00
N ARG A 173 67.85 69.67 41.78
CA ARG A 173 68.38 70.56 42.83
C ARG A 173 67.28 71.22 43.68
N ILE A 174 66.06 71.32 43.16
CA ILE A 174 64.93 72.00 43.82
C ILE A 174 64.07 71.02 44.64
N VAL A 175 64.19 69.72 44.40
CA VAL A 175 63.39 68.68 45.08
C VAL A 175 64.02 68.18 46.39
N GLN A 176 65.21 68.66 46.78
CA GLN A 176 65.90 68.26 48.03
C GLN A 176 65.54 69.07 49.29
N GLU A 177 64.69 70.09 49.21
CA GLU A 177 64.17 70.79 50.40
C GLU A 177 62.65 70.70 50.45
N GLU A 178 62.14 70.20 51.58
CA GLU A 178 60.75 70.15 52.05
C GLU A 178 59.95 68.85 51.81
N VAL A 179 60.04 67.98 52.83
CA VAL A 179 59.01 67.04 53.32
C VAL A 179 58.27 67.81 54.44
N PRO A 180 56.92 67.79 54.65
CA PRO A 180 56.18 66.55 54.89
C PRO A 180 54.67 66.49 54.51
N THR A 181 54.18 65.24 54.50
CA THR A 181 52.83 64.69 54.77
C THR A 181 52.18 65.25 56.07
N PRO A 182 50.86 65.09 56.41
CA PRO A 182 50.01 63.90 56.17
C PRO A 182 48.48 64.15 56.00
N ALA A 183 47.73 63.04 55.82
CA ALA A 183 46.44 62.70 56.47
C ALA A 183 45.30 62.30 55.51
N GLU A 184 45.14 60.98 55.34
CA GLU A 184 43.94 60.33 54.81
C GLU A 184 42.88 60.18 55.92
N SER A 185 41.62 60.38 55.55
CA SER A 185 40.43 60.13 56.37
C SER A 185 39.58 59.05 55.71
N GLU A 186 39.00 58.19 56.56
CA GLU A 186 38.22 56.99 56.29
C GLU A 186 36.94 57.17 55.46
N GLY A 187 36.47 56.06 54.86
CA GLY A 187 35.06 55.85 54.52
C GLY A 187 34.81 54.82 53.40
N ALA A 188 34.52 53.57 53.78
CA ALA A 188 33.73 52.63 52.96
C ALA A 188 32.26 52.65 53.47
N PRO A 189 31.22 52.07 52.81
CA PRO A 189 31.22 51.21 51.61
C PRO A 189 30.03 51.41 50.61
N SER A 190 29.99 50.55 49.58
CA SER A 190 28.80 50.03 48.85
C SER A 190 28.35 50.73 47.56
N GLN A 191 28.54 50.05 46.41
CA GLN A 191 27.48 49.60 45.49
C GLN A 191 28.10 48.80 44.33
N GLU A 192 27.88 47.48 44.35
CA GLU A 192 27.98 46.64 43.15
C GLU A 192 26.67 46.77 42.37
N ASP A 193 26.73 47.48 41.25
CA ASP A 193 25.61 47.60 40.32
C ASP A 193 25.79 46.59 39.18
N GLN A 194 24.72 45.83 38.96
CA GLN A 194 24.62 44.70 38.06
C GLN A 194 24.74 45.16 36.60
N ARG A 195 25.41 44.35 35.76
CA ARG A 195 25.17 44.36 34.31
C ARG A 195 24.91 42.96 33.77
N PRO A 196 24.05 42.87 32.74
CA PRO A 196 23.21 41.71 32.48
C PRO A 196 23.79 40.80 31.39
N GLY A 197 23.29 39.55 31.42
CA GLY A 197 23.62 38.49 30.48
C GLY A 197 23.42 38.87 29.02
N GLY A 198 24.33 38.38 28.19
CA GLY A 198 24.35 38.58 26.76
C GLY A 198 23.36 37.69 26.01
N LEU A 199 23.20 38.05 24.74
CA LEU A 199 22.36 37.54 23.64
C LEU A 199 22.25 35.99 23.48
N TYR A 200 23.01 35.21 24.25
CA TYR A 200 23.02 33.76 24.22
C TYR A 200 21.91 33.14 25.09
N SER A 201 21.36 33.87 26.07
CA SER A 201 20.26 33.38 26.93
C SER A 201 18.88 33.44 26.27
N ASP A 202 18.67 34.36 25.33
CA ASP A 202 17.36 34.52 24.68
C ASP A 202 17.11 33.45 23.61
N LEU A 203 18.16 32.93 22.98
CA LEU A 203 18.02 31.89 21.95
C LEU A 203 17.63 30.53 22.54
N THR A 204 18.05 30.25 23.78
CA THR A 204 17.75 28.98 24.46
C THR A 204 16.34 28.98 25.06
N ALA A 205 15.82 30.14 25.49
CA ALA A 205 14.47 30.25 26.03
C ALA A 205 13.36 30.07 24.96
N SER A 206 13.60 30.53 23.72
CA SER A 206 12.59 30.41 22.66
C SER A 206 12.42 28.99 22.11
N LEU A 207 13.38 28.09 22.31
CA LEU A 207 13.30 26.71 21.84
C LEU A 207 12.57 25.79 22.83
N LEU A 208 12.51 26.15 24.12
CA LEU A 208 11.84 25.33 25.14
C LEU A 208 10.34 25.62 25.30
N ASN A 209 9.82 26.77 24.85
CA ASN A 209 8.42 27.18 25.09
C ASN A 209 7.45 26.90 23.92
N ARG A 210 7.75 25.95 23.03
CA ARG A 210 6.92 25.67 21.83
C ARG A 210 5.91 24.52 21.98
N GLU A 211 5.89 23.81 23.10
CA GLU A 211 4.85 22.81 23.36
C GLU A 211 4.09 23.15 24.63
N GLU A 212 2.88 23.73 24.48
CA GLU A 212 1.67 23.48 25.28
C GLU A 212 0.54 24.46 24.86
N GLY A 213 -0.64 23.96 24.45
CA GLY A 213 -1.84 24.80 24.26
C GLY A 213 -2.95 24.30 23.32
N LYS A 214 -3.89 23.52 23.89
CA LYS A 214 -5.18 22.96 23.38
C LYS A 214 -6.15 23.89 22.61
N THR A 215 -7.03 23.30 21.79
CA THR A 215 -8.49 23.59 21.76
C THR A 215 -9.32 22.36 21.31
N GLU A 216 -10.39 22.04 22.07
CA GLU A 216 -11.50 21.11 21.73
C GLU A 216 -12.63 21.85 20.98
N PRO A 217 -13.60 21.12 20.36
CA PRO A 217 -14.96 21.15 20.93
C PRO A 217 -15.74 19.81 20.86
N GLU A 218 -16.91 19.81 21.52
CA GLU A 218 -17.74 18.69 22.02
C GLU A 218 -18.73 17.97 21.04
N HIS A 219 -18.97 16.68 21.35
CA HIS A 219 -20.20 15.81 21.27
C HIS A 219 -20.82 15.32 19.92
N PRO A 220 -21.57 14.16 19.87
CA PRO A 220 -21.94 13.15 20.89
C PRO A 220 -21.70 11.64 20.50
N ALA A 221 -22.14 10.73 21.37
CA ALA A 221 -21.88 9.28 21.45
C ALA A 221 -22.53 8.35 20.39
N ALA A 222 -21.86 7.23 20.05
CA ALA A 222 -22.46 5.96 19.61
C ALA A 222 -21.47 4.75 19.63
N ALA A 223 -21.85 3.70 20.37
CA ALA A 223 -21.65 2.24 20.20
C ALA A 223 -20.39 1.61 19.52
N ALA A 224 -19.78 0.69 20.29
CA ALA A 224 -19.33 -0.68 19.93
C ALA A 224 -18.23 -0.94 18.87
N ALA A 225 -17.14 -1.62 19.30
CA ALA A 225 -16.57 -2.88 18.75
C ALA A 225 -15.03 -2.97 18.88
N GLU A 226 -14.55 -4.17 19.21
CA GLU A 226 -13.17 -4.56 19.56
C GLU A 226 -12.14 -4.48 18.41
N PRO A 227 -10.82 -4.34 18.68
CA PRO A 227 -9.77 -4.36 17.65
C PRO A 227 -9.24 -5.79 17.36
N PRO A 228 -8.89 -6.14 16.10
CA PRO A 228 -8.29 -7.43 15.78
C PRO A 228 -6.78 -7.46 16.11
N LYS A 229 -6.36 -8.59 16.69
CA LYS A 229 -4.96 -8.89 17.04
C LYS A 229 -4.09 -9.15 15.82
N SER A 230 -2.85 -8.73 15.98
CA SER A 230 -1.68 -8.83 15.11
C SER A 230 -1.40 -10.22 14.53
N ARG A 231 -1.08 -10.19 13.25
CA ARG A 231 -0.46 -11.22 12.40
C ARG A 231 0.94 -11.55 12.91
N THR A 232 1.19 -12.81 13.25
CA THR A 232 2.54 -13.40 13.36
C THR A 232 2.75 -14.35 12.18
N VAL A 233 3.86 -14.16 11.47
CA VAL A 233 4.36 -15.07 10.42
C VAL A 233 5.36 -16.02 11.09
N PRO A 234 5.44 -17.28 10.66
CA PRO A 234 6.72 -17.96 10.63
C PRO A 234 7.07 -18.47 9.22
N GLU A 235 8.31 -18.20 8.82
CA GLU A 235 9.03 -18.90 7.74
C GLU A 235 9.55 -20.23 8.29
N ASP A 236 9.39 -21.31 7.52
CA ASP A 236 10.47 -22.19 7.03
C ASP A 236 10.04 -23.66 6.77
N GLU A 237 10.48 -24.11 5.59
CA GLU A 237 10.95 -25.44 5.19
C GLU A 237 9.97 -26.64 4.96
N GLU A 238 10.00 -27.04 3.68
CA GLU A 238 9.82 -28.37 3.06
C GLU A 238 8.44 -29.01 2.78
N PRO A 239 8.29 -29.70 1.62
CA PRO A 239 7.02 -30.11 1.05
C PRO A 239 6.75 -31.60 1.27
N THR A 240 5.60 -31.93 1.86
CA THR A 240 4.78 -33.16 1.70
C THR A 240 4.11 -33.52 3.03
N LYS A 241 2.86 -33.09 3.24
CA LYS A 241 1.97 -33.69 4.23
C LYS A 241 0.73 -34.21 3.53
N ARG A 242 0.58 -35.54 3.65
CA ARG A 242 -0.53 -36.36 3.17
C ARG A 242 -1.84 -35.81 3.74
N LEU A 243 -2.83 -35.65 2.86
CA LEU A 243 -4.20 -35.32 3.21
C LEU A 243 -4.78 -36.50 4.02
N SER A 244 -4.84 -36.39 5.35
CA SER A 244 -5.54 -37.34 6.21
C SER A 244 -7.04 -37.06 6.10
N ILE A 245 -7.72 -37.76 5.20
CA ILE A 245 -9.18 -37.75 5.10
C ILE A 245 -9.71 -38.66 6.22
N ASP A 246 -10.50 -38.09 7.13
CA ASP A 246 -11.19 -38.83 8.19
C ASP A 246 -12.30 -39.72 7.59
N LEU A 247 -12.10 -41.04 7.66
CA LEU A 247 -12.99 -42.06 7.08
C LEU A 247 -14.00 -42.62 8.08
N GLU A 248 -13.98 -42.17 9.34
CA GLU A 248 -14.81 -42.75 10.42
C GLU A 248 -16.33 -42.50 10.28
N HIS A 249 -16.76 -41.62 9.37
CA HIS A 249 -18.17 -41.26 9.20
C HIS A 249 -18.68 -41.38 7.76
N LEU A 250 -17.97 -42.09 6.88
CA LEU A 250 -18.39 -42.26 5.49
C LEU A 250 -19.44 -43.39 5.36
N GLN A 251 -20.72 -43.02 5.49
CA GLN A 251 -21.83 -43.95 5.28
C GLN A 251 -22.08 -44.14 3.78
N PHE A 252 -21.66 -45.28 3.22
CA PHE A 252 -22.02 -45.66 1.86
C PHE A 252 -23.45 -46.20 1.80
N GLY A 253 -24.16 -45.88 0.72
CA GLY A 253 -25.51 -46.39 0.43
C GLY A 253 -25.55 -47.92 0.35
N LYS A 254 -26.77 -48.48 0.45
CA LYS A 254 -27.11 -49.90 0.71
C LYS A 254 -26.51 -50.98 -0.23
N ASP A 255 -25.68 -50.63 -1.20
CA ASP A 255 -25.24 -51.53 -2.28
C ASP A 255 -23.74 -51.88 -2.26
N TYR A 256 -22.98 -51.53 -1.21
CA TYR A 256 -21.58 -51.95 -1.09
C TYR A 256 -21.40 -53.11 -0.08
N GLN A 257 -21.39 -54.35 -0.59
CA GLN A 257 -20.83 -55.50 0.13
C GLN A 257 -19.36 -55.68 -0.24
N ILE A 258 -18.48 -55.52 0.75
CA ILE A 258 -17.07 -55.89 0.63
C ILE A 258 -16.97 -57.38 0.96
N LYS A 259 -16.46 -58.18 0.01
CA LYS A 259 -16.15 -59.61 0.21
C LYS A 259 -14.92 -59.79 1.08
#